data_AF-A0A2N3V9W8-F1
#
_entry.id   AF-A0A2N3V9W8-F1
#
_cell.length_a   1.000
_cell.length_b   1.000
_cell.length_c   1.000
_cell.angle_alpha   90.00
_cell.angle_beta   90.00
_cell.angle_gamma   90.00
#
_symmetry.space_group_name_H-M   'P 1'
#
loop_
_entity.id
_entity.type
_entity.pdbx_description
1 polymer ?
#
loop_
_entity_poly.entity_id
_entity_poly.type
_entity_poly.pdbx_seq_one_letter_code
_entity_poly.pdbx_strand_id
1 'polypeptide(L)'
;MRGRQPPPAKSGMGLGGKLLVLVVLGWVAVGLLAAGQRHHFAHLPKQCSDWATIAVTAAAGPANYIGLNPRVTECQVPQPSQ
;
A
#
# COMPACT_ATOMS: atom_id res chain seq x y z
N MET A 1 -43.53 -24.64 7.46
CA MET A 1 -43.44 -23.20 7.76
C MET A 1 -42.08 -22.68 7.30
N ARG A 2 -41.99 -22.03 6.11
CA ARG A 2 -40.75 -21.40 5.65
C ARG A 2 -40.71 -19.98 6.21
N GLY A 3 -39.83 -19.76 7.18
CA GLY A 3 -39.58 -18.43 7.75
C GLY A 3 -39.18 -17.47 6.63
N ARG A 4 -39.84 -16.32 6.58
CA ARG A 4 -39.52 -15.25 5.63
C ARG A 4 -38.17 -14.67 6.03
N GLN A 5 -37.10 -14.97 5.29
CA GLN A 5 -35.82 -14.27 5.50
C GLN A 5 -35.99 -12.79 5.12
N PRO A 6 -35.57 -11.84 5.98
CA PRO A 6 -35.58 -10.43 5.64
C PRO A 6 -34.60 -10.17 4.47
N PRO A 7 -34.89 -9.19 3.59
CA PRO A 7 -33.98 -8.83 2.51
C PRO A 7 -32.64 -8.36 3.08
N PRO A 8 -31.50 -8.65 2.40
CA PRO A 8 -30.19 -8.20 2.84
C PRO A 8 -30.18 -6.67 2.89
N ALA A 9 -29.87 -6.11 4.06
CA ALA A 9 -29.70 -4.68 4.23
C ALA A 9 -28.56 -4.21 3.32
N LYS A 10 -28.87 -3.35 2.34
CA LYS A 10 -27.86 -2.71 1.50
C LYS A 10 -27.11 -1.70 2.37
N SER A 11 -25.96 -2.11 2.91
CA SER A 11 -25.07 -1.20 3.62
C SER A 11 -24.48 -0.22 2.61
N GLY A 12 -25.09 0.96 2.49
CA GLY A 12 -24.53 2.07 1.73
C GLY A 12 -23.32 2.61 2.48
N MET A 13 -22.18 2.73 1.79
CA MET A 13 -20.97 3.32 2.36
C MET A 13 -21.27 4.75 2.86
N GLY A 14 -21.24 4.95 4.17
CA GLY A 14 -21.44 6.27 4.79
C GLY A 14 -20.37 7.27 4.35
N LEU A 15 -20.60 8.57 4.61
CA LEU A 15 -19.67 9.65 4.24
C LEU A 15 -18.24 9.39 4.76
N GLY A 16 -18.09 8.90 5.99
CA GLY A 16 -16.79 8.53 6.56
C GLY A 16 -16.07 7.44 5.76
N GLY A 17 -16.80 6.41 5.30
CA GLY A 17 -16.23 5.36 4.44
C GLY A 17 -15.81 5.88 3.07
N LYS A 18 -16.56 6.81 2.49
CA LYS A 18 -16.20 7.46 1.21
C LYS A 18 -14.93 8.29 1.34
N LEU A 19 -14.81 9.08 2.42
CA LEU A 19 -13.62 9.87 2.69
C LEU A 19 -12.38 8.99 2.89
N LEU A 20 -12.51 7.90 3.66
CA LEU A 20 -11.43 6.94 3.84
C LEU A 20 -10.94 6.36 2.51
N VAL A 21 -11.86 5.96 1.63
CA VAL A 21 -11.49 5.44 0.29
C VAL A 21 -10.75 6.49 -0.52
N LEU A 22 -11.21 7.75 -0.52
CA LEU A 22 -10.53 8.83 -1.24
C LEU A 22 -9.11 9.08 -0.71
N VAL A 23 -8.94 9.08 0.61
CA VAL A 23 -7.63 9.23 1.25
C VAL A 23 -6.69 8.08 0.87
N VAL A 24 -7.18 6.83 0.92
CA VAL A 24 -6.38 5.65 0.54
C VAL A 24 -6.02 5.67 -0.95
N LEU A 25 -6.95 6.06 -1.83
CA LEU A 25 -6.66 6.18 -3.26
C LEU A 25 -5.64 7.28 -3.54
N GLY A 26 -5.77 8.45 -2.91
CA GLY A 26 -4.79 9.53 -3.02
C GLY A 26 -3.41 9.11 -2.51
N TRP A 27 -3.37 8.39 -1.40
CA TRP A 27 -2.16 7.80 -0.84
C TRP A 27 -1.48 6.86 -1.84
N VAL A 28 -2.21 5.88 -2.38
CA VAL A 28 -1.67 4.92 -3.35
C VAL A 28 -1.21 5.63 -4.62
N ALA A 29 -1.96 6.62 -5.11
CA ALA A 29 -1.57 7.38 -6.29
C ALA A 29 -0.22 8.09 -6.11
N VAL A 30 -0.05 8.84 -5.01
CA VAL A 30 1.23 9.50 -4.68
C VAL A 30 2.35 8.48 -4.49
N GLY A 31 2.07 7.35 -3.84
CA GLY A 31 3.02 6.27 -3.65
C GLY A 31 3.51 5.64 -4.97
N LEU A 32 2.60 5.40 -5.92
CA LEU A 32 2.94 4.89 -7.25
C LEU A 32 3.71 5.92 -8.07
N LEU A 33 3.37 7.22 -7.97
CA LEU A 33 4.16 8.29 -8.59
C LEU A 33 5.60 8.29 -8.07
N ALA A 34 5.80 8.16 -6.76
CA ALA A 34 7.13 8.05 -6.17
C ALA A 34 7.89 6.79 -6.64
N ALA A 35 7.19 5.65 -6.78
CA ALA A 35 7.80 4.45 -7.34
C ALA A 35 8.23 4.63 -8.80
N GLY A 36 7.45 5.38 -9.59
CA GLY A 36 7.80 5.75 -10.96
C GLY A 36 9.02 6.67 -11.03
N GLN A 37 9.11 7.67 -10.16
CA GLN A 37 10.28 8.54 -10.04
C GLN A 37 11.57 7.78 -9.69
N ARG A 38 11.46 6.64 -8.99
CA ARG A 38 12.58 5.73 -8.69
C ARG A 38 12.84 4.69 -9.78
N HIS A 39 12.20 4.82 -10.95
CA HIS A 39 12.32 3.91 -12.07
C HIS A 39 11.94 2.45 -11.77
N HIS A 40 11.11 2.19 -10.75
CA HIS A 40 10.66 0.82 -10.42
C HIS A 40 9.75 0.19 -11.50
N PHE A 41 9.26 1.01 -12.45
CA PHE A 41 8.46 0.54 -13.60
C PHE A 41 9.23 0.57 -14.92
N ALA A 42 10.56 0.75 -14.90
CA ALA A 42 11.38 0.75 -16.12
C ALA A 42 11.36 -0.61 -16.85
N HIS A 43 11.04 -1.68 -16.12
CA HIS A 43 10.79 -3.02 -16.65
C HIS A 43 9.56 -3.59 -15.94
N LEU A 44 8.90 -4.57 -16.58
CA LEU A 44 7.82 -5.30 -15.92
C LEU A 44 8.38 -6.05 -14.69
N PRO A 45 7.80 -5.90 -13.50
CA PRO A 45 8.20 -6.65 -12.31
C PRO A 45 8.05 -8.16 -12.55
N LYS A 46 9.12 -8.94 -12.37
CA LYS A 46 9.10 -10.40 -12.62
C LYS A 46 9.32 -11.24 -11.38
N GLN A 47 9.80 -10.64 -10.30
CA GLN A 47 10.18 -11.32 -9.07
C GLN A 47 9.44 -10.72 -7.86
N CYS A 48 9.28 -11.52 -6.81
CA CYS A 48 8.61 -11.12 -5.56
C CYS A 48 9.25 -9.86 -4.96
N SER A 49 10.59 -9.74 -5.04
CA SER A 49 11.33 -8.57 -4.57
C SER A 49 10.96 -7.27 -5.28
N ASP A 50 10.67 -7.31 -6.59
CA ASP A 50 10.27 -6.11 -7.34
C ASP A 50 8.91 -5.62 -6.85
N TRP A 51 7.95 -6.54 -6.73
CA TRP A 51 6.62 -6.25 -6.21
C TRP A 51 6.66 -5.77 -4.76
N ALA A 52 7.48 -6.40 -3.93
CA ALA A 52 7.69 -5.99 -2.55
C ALA A 52 8.29 -4.57 -2.49
N THR A 53 9.26 -4.25 -3.35
CA THR A 53 9.89 -2.93 -3.40
C THR A 53 8.90 -1.85 -3.81
N ILE A 54 8.07 -2.11 -4.82
CA ILE A 54 7.00 -1.18 -5.25
C ILE A 54 5.98 -0.99 -4.14
N ALA A 55 5.53 -2.07 -3.50
CA ALA A 55 4.54 -2.01 -2.41
C ALA A 55 5.07 -1.21 -1.21
N VAL A 56 6.30 -1.49 -0.77
CA VAL A 56 6.95 -0.73 0.31
C VAL A 56 7.15 0.72 -0.09
N THR A 57 7.55 1.01 -1.32
CA THR A 57 7.71 2.41 -1.80
C THR A 57 6.37 3.14 -1.82
N ALA A 58 5.30 2.50 -2.28
CA ALA A 58 3.98 3.09 -2.32
C ALA A 58 3.38 3.35 -0.93
N ALA A 59 3.70 2.50 0.05
CA ALA A 59 3.30 2.69 1.44
C ALA A 59 4.18 3.71 2.17
N ALA A 60 5.50 3.57 2.08
CA ALA A 60 6.46 4.39 2.81
C ALA A 60 6.59 5.81 2.23
N GLY A 61 6.40 6.00 0.92
CA GLY A 61 6.50 7.31 0.28
C GLY A 61 5.59 8.36 0.94
N PRO A 62 4.27 8.17 0.92
CA PRO A 62 3.33 9.06 1.59
C PRO A 62 3.50 9.09 3.12
N ALA A 63 3.92 7.98 3.75
CA ALA A 63 4.20 7.92 5.19
C ALA A 63 5.35 8.86 5.61
N ASN A 64 6.42 8.92 4.81
CA ASN A 64 7.53 9.83 5.04
C ASN A 64 7.08 11.30 4.98
N TYR A 65 6.12 11.66 4.10
CA TYR A 65 5.60 13.02 4.00
C TYR A 65 4.77 13.46 5.22
N ILE A 66 4.17 12.51 5.95
CA ILE A 66 3.49 12.78 7.22
C ILE A 66 4.41 12.60 8.44
N GLY A 67 5.72 12.44 8.23
CA GLY A 67 6.75 12.43 9.28
C GLY A 67 7.12 11.05 9.83
N LEU A 68 6.59 9.96 9.29
CA LEU A 68 6.98 8.60 9.66
C LEU A 68 8.30 8.23 8.96
N ASN A 69 9.41 8.22 9.69
CA ASN A 69 10.75 7.87 9.18
C ASN A 69 11.30 6.62 9.90
N PRO A 70 10.89 5.41 9.50
CA PRO A 70 11.35 4.18 10.13
C PRO A 70 12.84 3.95 9.84
N ARG A 71 13.67 3.94 10.90
CA ARG A 71 15.07 3.56 10.83
C ARG A 71 15.21 2.10 11.27
N VAL A 72 15.88 1.29 10.46
CA VAL A 72 16.26 -0.05 10.88
C VAL A 72 17.50 0.10 11.77
N THR A 73 17.38 -0.22 13.06
CA THR A 73 18.45 -0.04 14.05
C THR A 73 19.38 -1.25 14.16
N GLU A 74 18.88 -2.44 13.83
CA GLU A 74 19.60 -3.71 13.95
C GLU A 74 19.55 -4.43 12.59
N CYS A 75 20.59 -4.26 11.77
CA CYS A 75 20.78 -5.01 10.53
C CYS A 75 21.96 -5.99 10.72
N GLN A 76 21.68 -7.28 10.94
CA GLN A 76 22.69 -8.31 10.73
C GLN A 76 22.85 -8.56 9.24
N VAL A 77 23.78 -7.83 8.62
CA VAL A 77 24.22 -8.10 7.26
C VAL A 77 25.18 -9.30 7.30
N PRO A 78 24.85 -10.44 6.66
CA PRO A 78 25.76 -11.57 6.59
C PRO A 78 27.04 -11.16 5.85
N GLN A 79 28.20 -11.57 6.37
CA GLN A 79 29.49 -11.33 5.71
C GLN A 79 29.50 -12.10 4.37
N PRO A 80 29.92 -11.44 3.26
CA PRO A 80 30.07 -12.13 1.99
C PRO A 80 31.15 -13.21 2.12
N SER A 81 30.81 -14.46 1.82
CA SER A 81 31.81 -15.49 1.56
C SER A 81 32.35 -15.27 0.15
N GLN A 82 33.67 -15.14 0.04
CA GLN A 82 34.40 -15.13 -1.24
C GLN A 82 34.23 -16.48 -1.97
#